data_AF-A0A3E2CK09-F1
#
_entry.id   AF-A0A3E2CK09-F1
#
_cell.length_a   1.000
_cell.length_b   1.000
_cell.length_c   1.000
_cell.angle_alpha   90.00
_cell.angle_beta   90.00
_cell.angle_gamma   90.00
#
_symmetry.space_group_name_H-M   'P 1'
#
loop_
_entity.id
_entity.type
_entity.pdbx_description
1 polymer ?
#
loop_
_entity_poly.entity_id
_entity_poly.type
_entity_poly.pdbx_seq_one_letter_code
_entity_poly.pdbx_strand_id
1 'polypeptide(L)'
;MIVNNIRDIDFGILQEFANDVRVTDMVVSESGRVWVDCGQGLKERATRVPLNNPALLREYAVWLCAQLGKRLDDACPIADASSTSGIRIHAVLAPLVSQGAALSIRFPSINRYDLVSLSDQGMFPKELSCILSVLVKKRANIMITGSTGSGKTTLMKALLAAADCEDRIVSVEEI
;
A
#
# COMPACT_ATOMS: atom_id res chain seq x y z
N MET A 1 12.10 4.19 19.55
CA MET A 1 12.17 2.90 18.84
C MET A 1 12.31 3.22 17.36
N ILE A 2 13.50 3.04 16.79
CA ILE A 2 13.78 3.35 15.38
C ILE A 2 13.06 2.29 14.56
N VAL A 3 11.98 2.67 13.86
CA VAL A 3 11.37 1.80 12.86
C VAL A 3 12.32 1.83 11.67
N ASN A 4 13.17 0.81 11.55
CA ASN A 4 14.04 0.62 10.39
C ASN A 4 13.15 0.45 9.17
N ASN A 5 13.02 1.52 8.41
CA ASN A 5 12.16 1.62 7.24
C ASN A 5 12.90 1.11 6.00
N ILE A 6 13.41 -0.12 6.06
CA ILE A 6 14.12 -0.74 4.95
C ILE A 6 13.05 -1.39 4.08
N ARG A 7 12.65 -0.69 3.00
CA ARG A 7 11.93 -1.34 1.91
C ARG A 7 12.87 -2.41 1.34
N ASP A 8 12.40 -3.64 1.26
CA ASP A 8 13.14 -4.85 0.85
C ASP A 8 13.28 -4.99 -0.68
N ILE A 9 12.87 -3.96 -1.43
CA ILE A 9 12.90 -3.88 -2.89
C ILE A 9 13.69 -2.64 -3.30
N ASP A 10 14.52 -2.78 -4.32
CA ASP A 10 15.10 -1.65 -5.04
C ASP A 10 14.10 -1.14 -6.10
N PHE A 11 13.73 0.14 -6.02
CA PHE A 11 12.83 0.80 -6.96
C PHE A 11 13.57 1.56 -8.06
N GLY A 12 14.91 1.58 -8.07
CA GLY A 12 15.72 2.22 -9.10
C GLY A 12 15.28 3.65 -9.39
N ILE A 13 14.74 3.89 -10.59
CA ILE A 13 14.28 5.22 -11.05
C ILE A 13 13.23 5.83 -10.11
N LEU A 14 12.41 4.99 -9.46
CA LEU A 14 11.35 5.41 -8.54
C LEU A 14 11.80 5.45 -7.08
N GLN A 15 13.08 5.15 -6.79
CA GLN A 15 13.61 5.06 -5.42
C GLN A 15 13.44 6.36 -4.63
N GLU A 16 13.52 7.53 -5.28
CA GLU A 16 13.37 8.82 -4.57
C GLU A 16 11.97 9.00 -3.97
N PHE A 17 10.91 8.59 -4.69
CA PHE A 17 9.55 8.58 -4.15
C PHE A 17 9.37 7.41 -3.20
N ALA A 18 9.99 6.28 -3.49
CA ALA A 18 9.94 5.12 -2.61
C ALA A 18 10.70 5.32 -1.29
N ASN A 19 11.46 6.39 -1.11
CA ASN A 19 12.07 6.69 0.18
C ASN A 19 11.18 7.60 1.05
N ASP A 20 10.18 8.27 0.46
CA ASP A 20 9.25 9.09 1.22
C ASP A 20 8.21 8.22 1.94
N VAL A 21 8.25 8.28 3.28
CA VAL A 21 7.40 7.50 4.19
C VAL A 21 5.92 7.85 4.08
N ARG A 22 5.60 9.02 3.50
CA ARG A 22 4.23 9.50 3.31
C ARG A 22 3.58 8.91 2.06
N VAL A 23 4.36 8.37 1.14
CA VAL A 23 3.85 7.81 -0.12
C VAL A 23 3.09 6.53 0.15
N THR A 24 1.81 6.52 -0.22
CA THR A 24 0.91 5.37 -0.05
C THR A 24 0.79 4.58 -1.35
N ASP A 25 0.75 5.27 -2.49
CA ASP A 25 0.55 4.68 -3.80
C ASP A 25 1.41 5.38 -4.84
N MET A 26 1.92 4.61 -5.80
CA MET A 26 2.59 5.10 -7.00
C MET A 26 2.00 4.42 -8.23
N VAL A 27 1.77 5.19 -9.28
CA VAL A 27 1.22 4.69 -10.54
C VAL A 27 2.13 5.14 -11.66
N VAL A 28 2.47 4.22 -12.57
CA VAL A 28 3.18 4.53 -13.81
C VAL A 28 2.28 4.13 -14.97
N SER A 29 1.93 5.09 -15.82
CA SER A 29 1.17 4.79 -17.05
C SER A 29 2.08 4.24 -18.14
N GLU A 30 1.47 3.64 -19.15
CA GLU A 30 2.10 3.21 -20.40
C GLU A 30 2.76 4.34 -21.21
N SER A 31 2.43 5.61 -20.89
CA SER A 31 3.13 6.78 -21.45
C SER A 31 4.40 7.18 -20.68
N GLY A 32 4.74 6.46 -19.60
CA GLY A 32 5.88 6.78 -18.74
C GLY A 32 5.64 7.88 -17.71
N ARG A 33 4.43 8.42 -17.63
CA ARG A 33 4.04 9.39 -16.61
C ARG A 33 3.88 8.71 -15.26
N VAL A 34 4.32 9.39 -14.20
CA VAL A 34 4.32 8.88 -12.82
C VAL A 34 3.42 9.73 -11.95
N TRP A 35 2.51 9.09 -11.22
CA TRP A 35 1.67 9.72 -10.20
C TRP A 35 1.99 9.13 -8.84
N VAL A 36 1.98 9.98 -7.82
CA VAL A 36 2.29 9.61 -6.45
C VAL A 36 1.19 10.16 -5.54
N ASP A 37 0.66 9.31 -4.67
CA ASP A 37 -0.26 9.69 -3.61
C ASP A 37 0.46 9.68 -2.26
N CYS A 38 0.21 10.72 -1.46
CA CYS A 38 0.70 10.86 -0.08
C CYS A 38 -0.46 10.99 0.92
N GLY A 39 -1.62 10.40 0.62
CA GLY A 39 -2.85 10.48 1.40
C GLY A 39 -3.78 11.65 1.04
N GLN A 40 -3.54 12.33 -0.09
CA GLN A 40 -4.36 13.47 -0.55
C GLN A 40 -4.81 13.32 -2.02
N GLY A 41 -4.70 12.12 -2.57
CA GLY A 41 -4.96 11.83 -3.97
C GLY A 41 -3.69 11.88 -4.83
N LEU A 42 -3.78 11.21 -5.97
CA LEU A 42 -2.70 11.09 -6.95
C LEU A 42 -2.33 12.45 -7.53
N LYS A 43 -1.04 12.78 -7.48
CA LYS A 43 -0.47 13.96 -8.14
C LYS A 43 0.67 13.53 -9.04
N GLU A 44 0.71 14.09 -10.25
CA GLU A 44 1.80 13.80 -11.20
C GLU A 44 3.15 14.28 -10.63
N ARG A 45 4.20 13.50 -10.87
CA ARG A 45 5.57 13.77 -10.44
C ARG A 45 6.52 13.48 -11.59
N ALA A 46 7.46 14.40 -11.79
CA ALA A 46 8.56 14.18 -12.72
C ALA A 46 9.62 13.31 -12.05
N THR A 47 10.06 12.26 -12.73
CA THR A 47 11.24 11.49 -12.36
C THR A 47 12.50 12.15 -12.92
N ARG A 48 13.65 11.91 -12.28
CA ARG A 48 14.95 12.34 -12.83
C ARG A 48 15.27 11.71 -14.18
N VAL A 49 14.88 10.46 -14.37
CA VAL A 49 15.02 9.71 -15.63
C VAL A 49 13.63 9.47 -16.21
N PRO A 50 13.33 9.97 -17.42
CA PRO A 50 12.04 9.74 -18.05
C PRO A 50 11.78 8.25 -18.32
N LEU A 51 10.58 7.77 -18.00
CA LEU A 51 10.11 6.41 -18.31
C LEU A 51 9.32 6.34 -19.62
N ASN A 52 9.54 7.29 -20.54
CA ASN A 52 8.76 7.45 -21.76
C ASN A 52 9.17 6.52 -22.91
N ASN A 53 10.26 5.76 -22.76
CA ASN A 53 10.64 4.71 -23.70
C ASN A 53 9.89 3.41 -23.35
N PRO A 54 9.01 2.90 -24.24
CA PRO A 54 8.22 1.70 -23.96
C PRO A 54 9.05 0.45 -23.63
N ALA A 55 10.21 0.27 -24.27
CA ALA A 55 11.08 -0.89 -24.02
C ALA A 55 11.70 -0.82 -22.62
N LEU A 56 12.22 0.35 -22.23
CA LEU A 56 12.77 0.56 -20.88
C LEU A 56 11.71 0.42 -19.80
N LEU A 57 10.49 0.93 -20.03
CA LEU A 57 9.39 0.80 -19.08
C LEU A 57 8.96 -0.67 -18.90
N ARG A 58 8.94 -1.44 -19.99
CA ARG A 58 8.72 -2.89 -19.93
C ARG A 58 9.82 -3.59 -19.14
N GLU A 59 11.09 -3.34 -19.45
CA GLU A 59 12.22 -3.95 -18.73
C GLU A 59 12.19 -3.62 -17.24
N TYR A 60 11.86 -2.36 -16.91
CA TYR A 60 11.71 -1.91 -15.53
C TYR A 60 10.58 -2.65 -14.79
N ALA A 61 9.42 -2.83 -15.43
CA ALA A 61 8.31 -3.60 -14.86
C ALA A 61 8.69 -5.08 -14.62
N VAL A 62 9.34 -5.71 -15.60
CA VAL A 62 9.81 -7.11 -15.49
C VAL A 62 10.83 -7.23 -14.36
N TRP A 63 11.77 -6.31 -14.26
CA TRP A 63 12.78 -6.28 -13.21
C TRP A 63 12.17 -6.13 -11.81
N LEU A 64 11.20 -5.23 -11.62
CA LEU A 64 10.49 -5.08 -10.33
C LEU A 64 9.77 -6.37 -9.93
N CYS A 65 9.03 -6.99 -10.85
CA CYS A 65 8.31 -8.24 -10.55
C CYS A 65 9.26 -9.40 -10.26
N ALA A 66 10.40 -9.48 -10.95
CA ALA A 66 11.41 -10.52 -10.75
C ALA A 66 12.05 -10.46 -9.37
N GLN A 67 12.28 -9.26 -8.79
CA GLN A 67 12.76 -9.11 -7.40
C GLN A 67 11.81 -9.77 -6.37
N LEU A 68 10.52 -9.86 -6.71
CA LEU A 68 9.49 -10.48 -5.88
C LEU A 68 9.15 -11.92 -6.30
N GLY A 69 10.00 -12.53 -7.14
CA GLY A 69 9.81 -13.91 -7.61
C GLY A 69 8.60 -14.10 -8.52
N LYS A 70 8.07 -13.01 -9.11
CA LYS A 70 6.95 -13.07 -10.05
C LYS A 70 7.45 -12.96 -11.49
N ARG A 71 6.91 -13.82 -12.33
CA ARG A 71 7.18 -13.84 -13.78
C ARG A 71 6.28 -12.82 -14.46
N LEU A 72 6.88 -11.99 -15.32
CA LEU A 72 6.19 -11.04 -16.18
C LEU A 72 6.86 -11.07 -17.56
N ASP A 73 6.14 -11.53 -18.59
CA ASP A 73 6.62 -11.63 -19.98
C ASP A 73 5.45 -11.74 -20.96
N ASP A 74 5.69 -12.02 -22.24
CA ASP A 74 4.62 -12.09 -23.26
C ASP A 74 3.65 -13.26 -23.04
N ALA A 75 4.08 -14.33 -22.37
CA ALA A 75 3.21 -15.45 -22.02
C ALA A 75 2.44 -15.20 -20.72
N CYS A 76 2.97 -14.37 -19.83
CA CYS A 76 2.35 -13.94 -18.58
C CYS A 76 2.38 -12.40 -18.49
N PRO A 77 1.52 -11.67 -19.24
CA PRO A 77 1.62 -10.21 -19.38
C PRO A 77 1.01 -9.43 -18.21
N ILE A 78 0.57 -10.12 -17.15
CA ILE A 78 0.05 -9.52 -15.91
C ILE A 78 0.77 -10.18 -14.73
N ALA A 79 1.21 -9.39 -13.76
CA ALA A 79 1.77 -9.90 -12.52
C ALA A 79 1.26 -9.13 -11.30
N ASP A 80 0.84 -9.87 -10.28
CA ASP A 80 0.58 -9.40 -8.93
C ASP A 80 1.69 -9.92 -8.01
N ALA A 81 2.48 -9.00 -7.46
CA ALA A 81 3.64 -9.28 -6.64
C ALA A 81 3.53 -8.60 -5.29
N SER A 82 3.90 -9.31 -4.22
CA SER A 82 3.87 -8.78 -2.85
C SER A 82 5.18 -9.10 -2.15
N SER A 83 5.76 -8.13 -1.45
CA SER A 83 6.98 -8.33 -0.66
C SER A 83 6.66 -8.64 0.80
N THR A 84 7.67 -9.10 1.54
CA THR A 84 7.55 -9.40 2.97
C THR A 84 7.30 -8.15 3.82
N SER A 85 7.69 -6.96 3.33
CA SER A 85 7.39 -5.68 3.98
C SER A 85 5.96 -5.20 3.72
N GLY A 86 5.17 -5.90 2.89
CA GLY A 86 3.78 -5.57 2.59
C GLY A 86 3.60 -4.62 1.40
N ILE A 87 4.66 -4.38 0.63
CA ILE A 87 4.58 -3.66 -0.64
C ILE A 87 3.87 -4.55 -1.66
N ARG A 88 2.93 -3.98 -2.43
CA ARG A 88 2.23 -4.66 -3.51
C ARG A 88 2.51 -3.98 -4.83
N ILE A 89 2.80 -4.76 -5.87
CA ILE A 89 3.05 -4.30 -7.23
C ILE A 89 2.12 -5.06 -8.17
N HIS A 90 1.29 -4.33 -8.90
CA HIS A 90 0.53 -4.82 -10.04
C HIS A 90 1.17 -4.28 -11.32
N ALA A 91 1.51 -5.17 -12.25
CA ALA A 91 2.16 -4.82 -13.51
C ALA A 91 1.42 -5.45 -14.69
N VAL A 92 1.29 -4.67 -15.77
CA VAL A 92 0.64 -5.10 -17.02
C VAL A 92 1.51 -4.71 -18.21
N LEU A 93 1.81 -5.65 -19.11
CA LEU A 93 2.58 -5.43 -20.33
C LEU A 93 1.68 -5.20 -21.55
N ALA A 94 2.23 -4.55 -22.58
CA ALA A 94 1.62 -4.56 -23.91
C ALA A 94 1.46 -6.00 -24.44
N PRO A 95 0.39 -6.30 -25.21
CA PRO A 95 -0.60 -5.36 -25.77
C PRO A 95 -1.82 -5.08 -24.88
N LEU A 96 -1.84 -5.54 -23.62
CA LEU A 96 -2.96 -5.24 -22.71
C LEU A 96 -3.03 -3.76 -22.34
N VAL A 97 -1.87 -3.12 -22.29
CA VAL A 97 -1.73 -1.66 -22.42
C VAL A 97 -1.21 -1.30 -23.81
N SER A 98 -1.39 -0.05 -24.24
CA SER A 98 -1.08 0.35 -25.62
C SER A 98 0.40 0.20 -26.00
N GLN A 99 1.32 0.30 -25.03
CA GLN A 99 2.76 0.17 -25.24
C GLN A 99 3.48 -0.13 -23.91
N GLY A 100 4.70 -0.69 -23.97
CA GLY A 100 5.56 -0.86 -22.80
C GLY A 100 4.89 -1.63 -21.65
N ALA A 101 4.65 -0.94 -20.53
CA ALA A 101 3.97 -1.48 -19.36
C ALA A 101 3.21 -0.39 -18.58
N ALA A 102 2.25 -0.79 -17.75
CA ALA A 102 1.69 0.05 -16.68
C ALA A 102 1.92 -0.60 -15.32
N LEU A 103 2.11 0.22 -14.28
CA LEU A 103 2.41 -0.22 -12.92
C LEU A 103 1.49 0.47 -11.92
N SER A 104 1.03 -0.28 -10.92
CA SER A 104 0.45 0.23 -9.69
C SER A 104 1.19 -0.37 -8.51
N ILE A 105 1.79 0.49 -7.69
CA ILE A 105 2.58 0.12 -6.52
C ILE A 105 1.89 0.69 -5.29
N ARG A 106 1.57 -0.17 -4.32
CA ARG A 106 1.01 0.23 -3.03
C ARG A 106 1.98 -0.09 -1.91
N PHE A 107 2.20 0.89 -1.06
CA PHE A 107 3.07 0.77 0.09
C PHE A 107 2.26 0.43 1.34
N PRO A 108 2.85 -0.32 2.29
CA PRO A 108 2.23 -0.57 3.57
C PRO A 108 2.03 0.76 4.31
N SER A 109 0.85 0.95 4.91
CA SER A 109 0.63 2.09 5.80
C SER A 109 1.53 1.96 7.02
N ILE A 110 2.42 2.93 7.22
CA ILE A 110 3.31 3.01 8.39
C ILE A 110 2.58 3.65 9.59
N ASN A 111 1.49 4.38 9.35
CA ASN A 111 0.75 5.06 10.40
C ASN A 111 -0.06 4.07 11.23
N ARG A 112 0.37 3.90 12.49
CA ARG A 112 -0.42 3.29 13.55
C ARG A 112 -1.36 4.36 14.08
N TYR A 113 -2.62 4.28 13.71
CA TYR A 113 -3.66 5.08 14.34
C TYR A 113 -4.24 4.31 15.52
N ASP A 114 -4.31 4.98 16.67
CA ASP A 114 -5.14 4.55 17.79
C ASP A 114 -6.57 5.11 17.64
N LEU A 115 -7.49 4.67 18.50
CA LEU A 115 -8.89 5.12 18.43
C LEU A 115 -9.05 6.63 18.63
N VAL A 116 -8.16 7.25 19.42
CA VAL A 116 -8.21 8.70 19.70
C VAL A 116 -7.82 9.49 18.44
N SER A 117 -6.69 9.15 17.83
CA SER A 117 -6.21 9.79 16.60
C SER A 117 -7.17 9.61 15.42
N LEU A 118 -7.81 8.44 15.28
CA LEU A 118 -8.85 8.26 14.25
C LEU A 118 -10.06 9.19 14.49
N SER A 119 -10.47 9.36 15.74
CA SER A 119 -11.55 10.28 16.08
C SER A 119 -11.16 11.74 15.83
N ASP A 120 -9.95 12.15 16.21
CA ASP A 120 -9.44 13.50 15.96
C ASP A 120 -9.31 13.81 14.46
N GLN A 121 -9.08 12.79 13.62
CA GLN A 121 -9.15 12.90 12.15
C GLN A 121 -10.58 12.89 11.58
N GLY A 122 -11.60 12.83 12.43
CA GLY A 122 -13.00 12.90 12.03
C GLY A 122 -13.59 11.59 11.51
N MET A 123 -12.94 10.44 11.74
CA MET A 123 -13.50 9.14 11.32
C MET A 123 -14.80 8.82 12.06
N PHE A 124 -14.92 9.25 13.32
CA PHE A 124 -16.10 9.10 14.16
C PHE A 124 -16.08 10.11 15.34
N PRO A 125 -17.25 10.41 15.96
CA PRO A 125 -17.33 11.30 17.13
C PRO A 125 -16.47 10.84 18.32
N LYS A 126 -15.96 11.80 19.11
CA LYS A 126 -15.02 11.54 20.21
C LYS A 126 -15.55 10.55 21.24
N GLU A 127 -16.84 10.57 21.48
CA GLU A 127 -17.53 9.70 22.43
C GLU A 127 -17.43 8.22 22.04
N LEU A 128 -17.39 7.91 20.73
CA LEU A 128 -17.27 6.55 20.25
C LEU A 128 -15.89 5.94 20.50
N SER A 129 -14.83 6.75 20.62
CA SER A 129 -13.48 6.23 20.92
C SER A 129 -13.45 5.43 22.23
N CYS A 130 -14.09 5.96 23.28
CA CYS A 130 -14.19 5.34 24.59
C CYS A 130 -15.06 4.08 24.54
N ILE A 131 -16.22 4.15 23.87
CA ILE A 131 -17.14 3.02 23.73
C ILE A 131 -16.44 1.86 23.00
N LEU A 132 -15.76 2.15 21.89
CA LEU A 132 -15.02 1.15 21.12
C LEU A 132 -13.90 0.51 21.95
N SER A 133 -13.16 1.30 22.74
CA SER A 133 -12.14 0.77 23.65
C SER A 133 -12.74 -0.16 24.71
N VAL A 134 -13.89 0.19 25.27
CA VAL A 134 -14.59 -0.67 26.25
C VAL A 134 -15.07 -1.97 25.59
N LEU A 135 -15.62 -1.91 24.37
CA LEU A 135 -16.04 -3.11 23.64
C LEU A 135 -14.88 -4.07 23.39
N VAL A 136 -13.71 -3.55 23.00
CA VAL A 136 -12.48 -4.35 22.84
C VAL A 136 -12.07 -4.99 24.17
N LYS A 137 -11.99 -4.22 25.27
CA LYS A 137 -11.64 -4.74 26.60
C LYS A 137 -12.64 -5.78 27.13
N LYS A 138 -13.89 -5.72 26.68
CA LYS A 138 -14.93 -6.71 26.99
C LYS A 138 -14.94 -7.88 26.02
N ARG A 139 -13.99 -7.95 25.08
CA ARG A 139 -13.85 -9.00 24.05
C ARG A 139 -15.15 -9.19 23.25
N ALA A 140 -15.83 -8.09 22.96
CA ALA A 140 -17.04 -8.11 22.16
C ALA A 140 -16.72 -8.52 20.71
N ASN A 141 -17.65 -9.21 20.07
CA ASN A 141 -17.57 -9.47 18.64
C ASN A 141 -17.90 -8.18 17.88
N ILE A 142 -16.97 -7.70 17.06
CA ILE A 142 -17.11 -6.46 16.29
C ILE A 142 -16.97 -6.79 14.80
N MET A 143 -17.99 -6.41 14.01
CA MET A 143 -17.97 -6.48 12.56
C MET A 143 -17.81 -5.08 11.98
N ILE A 144 -16.79 -4.87 11.15
CA ILE A 144 -16.53 -3.58 10.50
C ILE A 144 -16.93 -3.71 9.03
N THR A 145 -17.88 -2.88 8.61
CA THR A 145 -18.42 -2.90 7.24
C THR A 145 -18.21 -1.54 6.55
N GLY A 146 -18.29 -1.52 5.22
CA GLY A 146 -18.03 -0.31 4.41
C GLY A 146 -17.43 -0.63 3.04
N SER A 147 -17.39 0.37 2.15
CA SER A 147 -16.85 0.25 0.79
C SER A 147 -15.33 0.06 0.77
N THR A 148 -14.78 -0.36 -0.38
CA THR A 148 -13.32 -0.41 -0.60
C THR A 148 -12.71 0.98 -0.36
N GLY A 149 -11.64 1.05 0.42
CA GLY A 149 -10.99 2.32 0.77
C GLY A 149 -11.63 3.11 1.92
N SER A 150 -12.74 2.67 2.51
CA SER A 150 -13.43 3.40 3.59
C SER A 150 -12.74 3.36 4.97
N GLY A 151 -11.50 2.88 5.06
CA GLY A 151 -10.75 2.82 6.32
C GLY A 151 -11.06 1.61 7.23
N LYS A 152 -11.77 0.58 6.75
CA LYS A 152 -12.12 -0.60 7.58
C LYS A 152 -10.91 -1.25 8.26
N THR A 153 -9.88 -1.56 7.49
CA THR A 153 -8.65 -2.19 7.99
C THR A 153 -7.92 -1.25 8.95
N THR A 154 -8.01 0.05 8.74
CA THR A 154 -7.43 1.06 9.64
C THR A 154 -8.13 1.05 11.00
N LEU A 155 -9.46 1.05 11.03
CA LEU A 155 -10.23 0.95 12.27
C LEU A 155 -10.00 -0.40 12.97
N MET A 156 -9.97 -1.49 12.21
CA MET A 156 -9.65 -2.82 12.75
C MET A 156 -8.30 -2.82 13.47
N LYS A 157 -7.27 -2.26 12.84
CA LYS A 157 -5.93 -2.16 13.43
C LYS A 157 -5.92 -1.30 14.71
N ALA A 158 -6.67 -0.20 14.73
CA ALA A 158 -6.80 0.64 15.92
C ALA A 158 -7.53 -0.08 17.08
N LEU A 159 -8.56 -0.88 16.77
CA LEU A 159 -9.26 -1.71 17.76
C LEU A 159 -8.34 -2.80 18.32
N LEU A 160 -7.60 -3.49 17.46
CA LEU A 160 -6.62 -4.50 17.89
C LEU A 160 -5.50 -3.89 18.75
N ALA A 161 -5.08 -2.65 18.45
CA ALA A 161 -4.11 -1.92 19.27
C ALA A 161 -4.65 -1.52 20.66
N ALA A 162 -5.97 -1.53 20.86
CA ALA A 162 -6.61 -1.25 22.14
C ALA A 162 -6.86 -2.51 22.99
N ALA A 163 -6.51 -3.70 22.50
CA ALA A 163 -6.59 -4.95 23.24
C ALA A 163 -5.55 -4.99 24.39
N ASP A 164 -5.80 -5.81 25.41
CA ASP A 164 -4.87 -5.94 26.54
C ASP A 164 -3.61 -6.69 26.09
N CYS A 165 -2.45 -6.38 26.69
CA CYS A 165 -1.17 -6.98 26.29
C CYS A 165 -1.09 -8.50 26.53
N GLU A 166 -1.95 -9.03 27.41
CA GLU A 166 -2.07 -10.45 27.71
C GLU A 166 -3.02 -11.18 26.74
N ASP A 167 -3.72 -10.45 25.85
CA ASP A 167 -4.62 -11.07 24.88
C ASP A 167 -3.82 -11.77 23.77
N ARG A 168 -4.11 -13.06 23.57
CA ARG A 168 -3.57 -13.81 22.43
C ARG A 168 -4.36 -13.47 21.16
N ILE A 169 -3.71 -12.78 20.23
CA ILE A 169 -4.29 -12.39 18.94
C ILE A 169 -3.84 -13.36 17.84
N VAL A 170 -4.80 -13.87 17.07
CA VAL A 170 -4.55 -14.63 15.84
C VAL A 170 -5.17 -13.85 14.68
N SER A 171 -4.37 -13.48 13.68
CA SER A 171 -4.85 -12.82 12.46
C SER A 171 -4.89 -13.80 11.30
N VAL A 172 -5.94 -13.71 10.48
CA VAL A 172 -6.10 -14.48 9.24
C VAL A 172 -6.39 -13.48 8.13
N GLU A 173 -5.45 -13.33 7.20
CA GLU A 173 -5.53 -12.41 6.06
C GLU A 173 -5.24 -13.17 4.76
N GLU A 174 -5.90 -12.78 3.67
CA GLU A 174 -5.58 -13.27 2.33
C GLU A 174 -4.43 -12.42 1.77
N ILE A 175 -3.27 -13.07 1.51
CA ILE A 175 -2.03 -12.41 1.06
C ILE A 175 -2.11 -12.07 -0.42
#